data_AF-A0A1J5P7C9-F1
#
_entry.id   AF-A0A1J5P7C9-F1
#
_cell.length_a   1.000
_cell.length_b   1.000
_cell.length_c   1.000
_cell.angle_alpha   90.00
_cell.angle_beta   90.00
_cell.angle_gamma   90.00
#
_symmetry.space_group_name_H-M   'P 1'
#
loop_
_entity.id
_entity.type
_entity.pdbx_description
1 polymer ?
#
loop_
_entity_poly.entity_id
_entity_poly.type
_entity_poly.pdbx_seq_one_letter_code
_entity_poly.pdbx_strand_id
1 'polypeptide(L)' 'MGMDATNKWPGETTREWGTPIVMSDAVKQRVDAMWQELGL' A
#
# COMPACT_ATOMS: atom_id res chain seq x y z
N MET A 1 -1.18 -15.34 -22.04
CA MET A 1 -0.94 -15.75 -20.63
C MET A 1 -1.29 -14.58 -19.73
N GLY A 2 -2.13 -14.76 -18.72
CA GLY A 2 -2.44 -13.72 -17.73
C GLY A 2 -1.94 -14.14 -16.35
N MET A 3 -1.27 -13.24 -15.63
CA MET A 3 -0.88 -13.44 -14.24
C MET A 3 -1.74 -12.55 -13.36
N ASP A 4 -2.48 -13.14 -12.42
CA ASP A 4 -3.33 -12.41 -11.48
C ASP A 4 -2.57 -12.07 -10.19
N ALA A 5 -2.18 -10.80 -10.07
CA ALA A 5 -1.42 -10.23 -8.96
C ALA A 5 -2.29 -9.58 -7.86
N THR A 6 -3.57 -9.92 -7.78
CA THR A 6 -4.48 -9.41 -6.74
C THR A 6 -4.37 -10.20 -5.42
N ASN A 7 -4.77 -9.56 -4.31
CA ASN A 7 -4.92 -10.23 -3.02
C ASN A 7 -6.00 -11.32 -3.11
N LYS A 8 -5.75 -12.49 -2.51
CA LYS A 8 -6.66 -13.63 -2.60
C LYS A 8 -7.74 -13.60 -1.53
N TRP A 9 -8.97 -13.83 -1.94
CA TRP A 9 -10.16 -13.79 -1.09
C TRP A 9 -10.40 -15.15 -0.42
N PRO A 10 -11.23 -15.21 0.65
CA PRO A 10 -11.64 -16.49 1.23
C PRO A 10 -12.26 -17.41 0.16
N GLY A 11 -11.68 -18.58 -0.04
CA GLY A 11 -12.07 -19.54 -1.09
C GLY A 11 -11.07 -19.65 -2.26
N GLU A 12 -10.20 -18.65 -2.45
CA GLU A 12 -9.11 -18.71 -3.45
C GLU A 12 -7.80 -19.23 -2.85
N THR A 13 -7.69 -19.20 -1.53
CA THR A 13 -6.56 -19.77 -0.79
C THR A 13 -7.04 -20.32 0.56
N THR A 14 -6.35 -21.35 1.04
CA THR A 14 -6.52 -21.91 2.38
C THR A 14 -5.53 -21.31 3.39
N ARG A 15 -4.68 -20.38 2.95
CA ARG A 15 -3.63 -19.74 3.75
C ARG A 15 -4.07 -18.33 4.15
N GLU A 16 -3.60 -17.87 5.31
CA GLU A 16 -3.73 -16.46 5.68
C GLU A 16 -2.97 -15.57 4.68
N TRP A 17 -3.63 -14.52 4.22
CA TRP A 17 -3.05 -13.54 3.32
C TRP A 17 -2.34 -12.44 4.11
N GLY A 18 -1.22 -11.93 3.58
CA GLY A 18 -0.45 -10.88 4.24
C GLY A 18 -1.26 -9.58 4.38
N THR A 19 -1.02 -8.85 5.47
CA THR A 19 -1.55 -7.50 5.64
C THR A 19 -0.62 -6.50 4.95
N PRO A 20 -1.11 -5.68 3.99
CA PRO A 20 -0.27 -4.68 3.34
C PRO A 20 0.25 -3.63 4.34
N ILE A 21 1.51 -3.25 4.19
CA ILE A 21 2.07 -2.11 4.92
C ILE A 21 1.53 -0.83 4.26
N VAL A 22 0.81 -0.02 5.03
CA VAL A 22 0.27 1.26 4.58
C VAL A 22 0.93 2.41 5.34
N MET A 23 1.25 3.49 4.63
CA MET A 23 1.74 4.71 5.25
C MET A 23 0.61 5.39 6.01
N SER A 24 0.91 5.97 7.19
CA SER A 24 -0.05 6.81 7.90
C SER A 24 -0.34 8.10 7.12
N ASP A 25 -1.61 8.44 6.96
CA ASP A 25 -2.05 9.64 6.25
C ASP A 25 -1.44 10.92 6.84
N ALA A 26 -1.31 11.00 8.17
CA ALA A 26 -0.70 12.14 8.85
C ALA A 26 0.79 12.27 8.51
N VAL A 27 1.51 11.15 8.40
CA VAL A 27 2.92 11.15 8.02
C VAL A 27 3.06 11.55 6.55
N LYS A 28 2.18 11.03 5.69
CA LYS A 28 2.17 11.37 4.26
C LYS A 28 1.96 12.87 4.04
N GLN A 29 0.92 13.44 4.66
CA GLN A 29 0.62 14.88 4.57
C GLN A 29 1.79 15.75 5.05
N ARG A 30 2.45 15.36 6.14
CA ARG A 30 3.62 16.07 6.65
C ARG A 30 4.77 16.04 5.65
N VAL A 31 5.07 14.88 5.06
CA VAL A 31 6.14 14.75 4.06
C VAL A 31 5.80 15.52 2.79
N ASP A 32 4.57 15.44 2.31
CA ASP A 32 4.11 16.18 1.13
C ASP A 32 4.28 17.70 1.32
N ALA A 33 3.96 18.23 2.52
CA ALA A 33 4.18 19.63 2.85
C ALA A 33 5.68 20.01 2.87
N MET A 34 6.53 19.19 3.48
CA MET A 34 7.98 19.41 3.48
C MET A 34 8.56 19.35 2.06
N TRP A 35 8.03 18.45 1.21
CA TRP A 35 8.51 18.28 -0.17
C TRP A 35 8.31 19.56 -1.00
N GLN A 36 7.17 20.25 -0.82
CA GLN A 36 6.91 21.55 -1.46
C GLN A 36 7.91 22.64 -1.04
N GLU A 37 8.35 22.63 0.22
CA GLU A 37 9.33 23.60 0.74
C GLU A 37 10.76 23.31 0.28
N LEU A 38 11.07 22.03 0.02
CA LEU A 38 12.40 21.57 -0.39
C LEU A 38 12.65 21.74 -1.90
N GLY A 39 11.63 22.08 -2.70
CA GLY A 39 11.76 22.33 -4.14
C GLY A 39 12.11 21.09 -4.96
N LEU A 40 11.68 19.91 -4.50
CA LEU A 40 11.90 18.61 -5.13
C LEU A 40 10.62 18.07 -5.79
#